data_AF-A0A066XPU7-F1
#
_entry.id   AF-A0A066XPU7-F1
#
_cell.length_a   1.000
_cell.length_b   1.000
_cell.length_c   1.000
_cell.angle_alpha   90.00
_cell.angle_beta   90.00
_cell.angle_gamma   90.00
#
_symmetry.space_group_name_H-M   'P 1'
#
loop_
_entity.id
_entity.type
_entity.pdbx_description
1 polymer ?
#
loop_
_entity_poly.entity_id
_entity_poly.type
_entity_poly.pdbx_seq_one_letter_code
_entity_poly.pdbx_strand_id
1 'polypeptide(L)'
;MPIQIRTAVERDLRRCAEIGHEAFIKNPYSKIKFPGYVPKDGFLGLRTNDLAKQLREDPTCRMFVAVDTELRGNNAIVGFAKWNVYPNGMPYAKSNPALWGPGANVEACKMVFAGVEGMRNLVIGGRPCICEQPSYTYLAKRASG
;
A
#
# COMPACT_ATOMS: atom_id res chain seq x y z
N MET A 1 10.08 -17.18 17.16
CA MET A 1 9.33 -16.07 16.53
C MET A 1 8.21 -15.55 17.42
N PRO A 2 8.53 -14.82 18.51
CA PRO A 2 7.59 -13.88 19.09
C PRO A 2 7.40 -12.73 18.11
N ILE A 3 6.19 -12.58 17.58
CA ILE A 3 5.81 -11.46 16.72
C ILE A 3 5.14 -10.40 17.59
N GLN A 4 5.61 -9.15 17.51
CA GLN A 4 4.96 -8.00 18.13
C GLN A 4 4.35 -7.10 17.06
N ILE A 5 3.07 -6.76 17.24
CA ILE A 5 2.39 -5.76 16.41
C ILE A 5 2.47 -4.41 17.11
N ARG A 6 2.84 -3.37 16.37
CA ARG A 6 2.81 -1.98 16.84
C ARG A 6 2.43 -1.02 15.72
N THR A 7 2.02 0.18 16.08
CA THR A 7 1.85 1.28 15.13
C THR A 7 3.17 1.55 14.41
N ALA A 8 3.09 1.77 13.10
CA ALA A 8 4.22 2.18 12.29
C ALA A 8 4.62 3.62 12.62
N VAL A 9 5.92 3.89 12.58
CA VAL A 9 6.50 5.24 12.66
C VAL A 9 7.28 5.53 11.37
N GLU A 10 7.64 6.78 11.13
CA GLU A 10 8.27 7.18 9.85
C GLU A 10 9.51 6.36 9.48
N ARG A 11 10.35 6.00 10.46
CA ARG A 11 11.54 5.15 10.23
C ARG A 11 11.23 3.75 9.70
N ASP A 12 10.01 3.25 9.90
CA ASP A 12 9.59 1.92 9.43
C ASP A 12 9.22 1.94 7.94
N LEU A 13 8.82 3.11 7.40
CA LEU A 13 8.09 3.21 6.15
C LEU A 13 8.90 2.77 4.93
N ARG A 14 10.23 2.94 4.97
CA ARG A 14 11.10 2.41 3.91
C ARG A 14 10.99 0.89 3.82
N ARG A 15 11.02 0.21 4.97
CA ARG A 15 10.89 -1.24 5.03
C ARG A 15 9.48 -1.70 4.66
N CYS A 16 8.45 -0.94 5.03
CA CYS A 16 7.08 -1.18 4.58
C CYS A 16 6.96 -1.08 3.05
N ALA A 17 7.61 -0.09 2.42
CA ALA A 17 7.65 0.06 0.98
C ALA A 17 8.38 -1.10 0.29
N GLU A 18 9.49 -1.59 0.86
CA GLU A 18 10.21 -2.78 0.39
C GLU A 18 9.33 -4.03 0.43
N ILE A 19 8.69 -4.32 1.58
CA ILE A 19 7.81 -5.49 1.73
C ILE A 19 6.65 -5.44 0.72
N GLY A 20 6.02 -4.27 0.56
CA GLY A 20 4.96 -4.07 -0.42
C GLY A 20 5.45 -4.20 -1.87
N HIS A 21 6.67 -3.74 -2.18
CA HIS A 21 7.26 -3.91 -3.50
C HIS A 21 7.49 -5.39 -3.82
N GLU A 22 8.16 -6.13 -2.93
CA GLU A 22 8.46 -7.56 -3.12
C GLU A 22 7.19 -8.40 -3.29
N ALA A 23 6.11 -8.06 -2.57
CA ALA A 23 4.84 -8.75 -2.70
C ALA A 23 4.19 -8.59 -4.09
N PHE A 24 4.50 -7.53 -4.83
CA PHE A 24 3.84 -7.19 -6.11
C PHE A 24 4.78 -7.02 -7.30
N ILE A 25 6.10 -7.16 -7.13
CA ILE A 25 7.09 -6.94 -8.18
C ILE A 25 6.87 -7.86 -9.39
N LYS A 26 6.33 -9.06 -9.16
CA LYS A 26 6.02 -10.06 -10.20
C LYS A 26 4.60 -9.95 -10.76
N ASN A 27 3.81 -8.95 -10.38
CA ASN A 27 2.44 -8.79 -10.87
C ASN A 27 2.44 -8.40 -12.37
N PRO A 28 1.94 -9.27 -13.27
CA PRO A 28 1.93 -8.98 -14.70
C PRO A 28 1.06 -7.76 -15.07
N TYR A 29 0.03 -7.47 -14.26
CA TYR A 29 -0.85 -6.32 -14.49
C TYR A 29 -0.15 -4.97 -14.33
N SER A 30 0.97 -4.91 -13.59
CA SER A 30 1.73 -3.66 -13.42
C SER A 30 2.27 -3.15 -14.76
N LYS A 31 2.73 -4.05 -15.64
CA LYS A 31 3.26 -3.70 -16.97
C LYS A 31 2.18 -3.23 -17.93
N ILE A 32 0.94 -3.68 -17.74
CA ILE A 32 -0.22 -3.29 -18.55
C ILE A 32 -0.69 -1.89 -18.17
N LYS A 33 -0.80 -1.61 -16.86
CA LYS A 33 -1.26 -0.31 -16.34
C LYS A 33 -0.22 0.80 -16.51
N PHE A 34 1.07 0.45 -16.38
CA PHE A 34 2.18 1.40 -16.41
C PHE A 34 3.32 0.89 -17.29
N PRO A 35 3.14 0.89 -18.63
CA PRO A 35 4.16 0.38 -19.54
C PRO A 35 5.43 1.24 -19.48
N GLY A 36 6.54 0.65 -19.01
CA GLY A 36 7.86 1.29 -19.02
C GLY A 36 8.07 2.41 -17.98
N TYR A 37 7.16 2.60 -17.03
CA TYR A 37 7.32 3.63 -16.01
C TYR A 37 8.44 3.28 -15.01
N VAL A 38 9.48 4.10 -14.98
CA VAL A 38 10.56 4.06 -13.99
C VAL A 38 10.56 5.39 -13.23
N PRO A 39 10.21 5.42 -11.93
CA PRO A 39 10.26 6.66 -11.14
C PRO A 39 11.69 7.19 -11.05
N LYS A 40 11.87 8.52 -11.07
CA LYS A 40 13.19 9.17 -10.98
C LYS A 40 13.99 8.77 -9.73
N ASP A 41 13.30 8.66 -8.59
CA ASP A 41 13.90 8.27 -7.30
C ASP A 41 13.73 6.77 -7.00
N GLY A 42 13.38 5.98 -8.01
CA GLY A 42 12.99 4.58 -7.88
C GLY A 42 11.63 4.40 -7.18
N PHE A 43 11.07 3.19 -7.32
CA PHE A 43 9.76 2.86 -6.72
C PHE A 43 9.76 3.01 -5.20
N LEU A 44 10.85 2.62 -4.54
CA LEU A 44 10.95 2.66 -3.08
C LEU A 44 10.93 4.10 -2.54
N GLY A 45 11.61 5.04 -3.19
CA GLY A 45 11.59 6.46 -2.78
C GLY A 45 10.18 7.04 -2.89
N LEU A 46 9.55 6.86 -4.06
CA LEU A 46 8.18 7.31 -4.30
C LEU A 46 7.19 6.71 -3.28
N ARG A 47 7.27 5.40 -3.03
CA ARG A 47 6.35 4.71 -2.12
C ARG A 47 6.60 5.08 -0.65
N THR A 48 7.85 5.27 -0.25
CA THR A 48 8.19 5.70 1.12
C THR A 48 7.64 7.11 1.39
N ASN A 49 7.80 8.04 0.44
CA ASN A 49 7.29 9.40 0.57
C ASN A 49 5.75 9.45 0.62
N ASP A 50 5.09 8.64 -0.21
CA ASP A 50 3.63 8.50 -0.20
C ASP A 50 3.11 7.95 1.14
N LEU A 51 3.76 6.92 1.69
CA LEU A 51 3.44 6.40 3.02
C LEU A 51 3.65 7.45 4.10
N ALA A 52 4.75 8.19 4.05
CA ALA A 52 5.06 9.21 5.05
C ALA A 52 4.03 10.35 5.03
N LYS A 53 3.64 10.77 3.83
CA LYS A 53 2.57 11.75 3.64
C LYS A 53 1.26 11.26 4.24
N GLN A 54 0.84 10.04 3.93
CA GLN A 54 -0.39 9.46 4.46
C GLN A 54 -0.36 9.31 5.99
N LEU A 55 0.78 8.90 6.56
CA LEU A 55 0.93 8.77 8.01
C LEU A 55 0.77 10.12 8.73
N ARG A 56 1.25 11.22 8.14
CA ARG A 56 1.18 12.56 8.72
C ARG A 56 -0.15 13.27 8.48
N GLU A 57 -0.70 13.14 7.28
CA GLU A 57 -1.75 14.04 6.78
C GLU A 57 -3.13 13.38 6.68
N ASP A 58 -3.22 12.05 6.59
CA ASP A 58 -4.50 11.35 6.43
C ASP A 58 -5.03 10.87 7.79
N PRO A 59 -6.03 11.56 8.39
CA PRO A 59 -6.56 11.20 9.70
C PRO A 59 -7.29 9.86 9.72
N THR A 60 -7.65 9.31 8.56
CA THR A 60 -8.27 7.99 8.44
C THR A 60 -7.22 6.88 8.43
N CYS A 61 -5.97 7.19 8.14
CA CYS A 61 -4.92 6.21 7.95
C CYS A 61 -4.45 5.61 9.29
N ARG A 62 -4.34 4.28 9.32
CA ARG A 62 -3.73 3.51 10.41
C ARG A 62 -2.72 2.54 9.80
N MET A 63 -1.48 2.59 10.27
CA MET A 63 -0.39 1.77 9.77
C MET A 63 0.19 0.93 10.91
N PHE A 64 0.39 -0.35 10.67
CA PHE A 64 0.92 -1.30 11.65
C PHE A 64 2.05 -2.11 11.05
N VAL A 65 3.03 -2.45 11.87
CA VAL A 65 4.14 -3.34 11.52
C VAL A 65 4.15 -4.56 12.42
N ALA A 66 4.46 -5.71 11.82
CA ALA A 66 4.78 -6.94 12.53
C ALA A 66 6.30 -7.03 12.69
N VAL A 67 6.76 -7.09 13.94
CA VAL A 67 8.18 -7.12 14.30
C VAL A 67 8.53 -8.49 14.88
N ASP A 68 9.47 -9.18 14.25
CA ASP A 68 10.11 -10.35 14.84
C ASP A 68 11.14 -9.90 15.88
N THR A 69 10.88 -10.20 17.16
CA THR A 69 11.74 -9.77 18.26
C THR A 69 13.11 -10.49 18.31
N GLU A 70 13.24 -11.59 17.58
CA GLU A 70 14.50 -12.35 17.45
C GLU A 70 15.46 -11.68 16.44
N LEU A 71 14.95 -10.82 15.56
CA LEU A 71 15.72 -10.11 14.56
C LEU A 71 16.17 -8.72 15.06
N ARG A 72 17.12 -8.11 14.34
CA ARG A 72 17.68 -6.78 14.66
C ARG A 72 17.60 -5.86 13.44
N GLY A 73 17.55 -4.56 13.71
CA GLY A 73 17.50 -3.52 12.68
C GLY A 73 16.25 -3.59 11.81
N ASN A 74 16.34 -3.08 10.58
CA ASN A 74 15.21 -3.00 9.66
C ASN A 74 14.65 -4.37 9.25
N ASN A 75 15.46 -5.42 9.31
CA ASN A 75 15.02 -6.78 9.00
C ASN A 75 14.08 -7.37 10.05
N ALA A 76 13.97 -6.73 11.22
CA ALA A 76 13.01 -7.14 12.24
C ALA A 76 11.57 -6.89 11.82
N ILE A 77 11.30 -5.95 10.92
CA ILE A 77 9.95 -5.75 10.36
C ILE A 77 9.72 -6.80 9.27
N VAL A 78 8.81 -7.73 9.55
CA VAL A 78 8.46 -8.88 8.70
C VAL A 78 7.07 -8.76 8.09
N GLY A 79 6.29 -7.76 8.48
CA GLY A 79 4.96 -7.50 7.90
C GLY A 79 4.52 -6.05 8.05
N PHE A 80 3.60 -5.65 7.17
CA PHE A 80 3.04 -4.31 7.13
C PHE A 80 1.57 -4.36 6.74
N ALA A 81 0.73 -3.64 7.50
CA ALA A 81 -0.67 -3.42 7.19
C ALA A 81 -0.99 -1.92 7.20
N LYS A 82 -1.83 -1.49 6.26
CA LYS A 82 -2.38 -0.13 6.21
C LYS A 82 -3.89 -0.20 6.05
N TRP A 83 -4.60 0.45 6.96
CA TRP A 83 -6.04 0.60 6.92
C TRP A 83 -6.43 2.08 6.80
N ASN A 84 -7.61 2.32 6.25
CA ASN A 84 -8.28 3.61 6.27
C ASN A 84 -9.63 3.42 6.98
N VAL A 85 -9.83 4.13 8.10
CA VAL A 85 -11.03 4.02 8.96
C VAL A 85 -11.94 5.21 8.71
N TYR A 86 -13.16 4.95 8.25
CA TYR A 86 -14.17 5.96 7.94
C TYR A 86 -15.37 5.79 8.87
N PRO A 87 -15.35 6.35 10.10
CA PRO A 87 -16.46 6.18 11.04
C PRO A 87 -17.72 6.93 10.61
N ASN A 88 -17.56 8.00 9.84
CA ASN A 88 -18.66 8.90 9.42
C ASN A 88 -19.09 8.68 7.95
N GLY A 89 -18.69 7.56 7.35
CA GLY A 89 -18.96 7.30 5.94
C GLY A 89 -17.73 7.47 5.05
N MET A 90 -17.53 6.51 4.14
CA MET A 90 -16.48 6.61 3.13
C MET A 90 -16.85 7.63 2.05
N PRO A 91 -15.94 8.56 1.70
CA PRO A 91 -16.15 9.46 0.57
C PRO A 91 -16.33 8.69 -0.74
N TYR A 92 -17.25 9.16 -1.59
CA TYR A 92 -17.43 8.64 -2.93
C TYR A 92 -16.16 8.80 -3.76
N ALA A 93 -15.82 7.74 -4.48
CA ALA A 93 -14.69 7.72 -5.39
C ALA A 93 -14.89 8.70 -6.52
N LYS A 94 -13.83 9.45 -6.83
CA LYS A 94 -13.75 10.32 -7.99
C LYS A 94 -12.36 10.15 -8.60
N SER A 95 -12.20 9.18 -9.50
CA SER A 95 -10.96 9.11 -10.28
C SER A 95 -10.79 10.37 -11.09
N ASN A 96 -9.57 10.91 -11.06
CA ASN A 96 -9.13 11.91 -12.01
C ASN A 96 -8.00 11.29 -12.84
N PRO A 97 -8.24 10.91 -14.10
CA PRO A 97 -7.22 10.33 -14.98
C PRO A 97 -5.94 11.16 -15.08
N ALA A 98 -6.01 12.48 -14.88
CA ALA A 98 -4.84 13.36 -14.85
C ALA A 98 -3.85 13.05 -13.71
N LEU A 99 -4.30 12.34 -12.67
CA LEU A 99 -3.47 11.96 -11.52
C LEU A 99 -2.70 10.65 -11.70
N TRP A 100 -2.93 9.90 -12.78
CA TRP A 100 -2.26 8.59 -12.99
C TRP A 100 -0.83 8.72 -13.49
N GLY A 101 -0.43 9.90 -13.94
CA GLY A 101 0.93 10.22 -14.36
C GLY A 101 1.24 9.86 -15.82
N PRO A 102 2.38 10.36 -16.35
CA PRO A 102 2.70 10.33 -17.79
C PRO A 102 3.00 8.93 -18.35
N GLY A 103 3.19 7.91 -17.48
CA GLY A 103 3.44 6.53 -17.89
C GLY A 103 2.22 5.61 -17.77
N ALA A 104 1.04 6.15 -17.48
CA ALA A 104 -0.17 5.35 -17.33
C ALA A 104 -0.79 5.01 -18.69
N ASN A 105 -1.13 3.74 -18.88
CA ASN A 105 -2.08 3.34 -19.93
C ASN A 105 -3.47 3.77 -19.48
N VAL A 106 -3.94 4.92 -19.97
CA VAL A 106 -5.19 5.56 -19.55
C VAL A 106 -6.40 4.63 -19.76
N GLU A 107 -6.46 3.89 -20.86
CA GLU A 107 -7.58 2.98 -21.14
C GLU A 107 -7.62 1.81 -20.16
N ALA A 108 -6.48 1.15 -19.95
CA ALA A 108 -6.38 0.04 -19.00
C ALA A 108 -6.65 0.51 -17.56
N CYS A 109 -6.08 1.65 -17.17
CA CYS A 109 -6.32 2.26 -15.86
C CYS A 109 -7.79 2.65 -15.69
N LYS A 110 -8.45 3.19 -16.72
CA LYS A 110 -9.88 3.53 -16.66
C LYS A 110 -10.75 2.29 -16.50
N MET A 111 -10.51 1.24 -17.28
CA MET A 111 -11.28 -0.01 -17.16
C MET A 111 -11.19 -0.61 -15.75
N VAL A 112 -10.00 -0.66 -15.17
CA VAL A 112 -9.79 -1.23 -13.84
C VAL A 112 -10.29 -0.28 -12.75
N PHE A 113 -9.79 0.96 -12.72
CA PHE A 113 -10.06 1.87 -11.62
C PHE A 113 -11.50 2.37 -11.64
N ALA A 114 -12.08 2.74 -12.79
CA ALA A 114 -13.47 3.17 -12.81
C ALA A 114 -14.43 2.04 -12.42
N GLY A 115 -14.14 0.80 -12.82
CA GLY A 115 -14.91 -0.38 -12.39
C GLY A 115 -14.86 -0.60 -10.88
N VAL A 116 -13.65 -0.59 -10.30
CA VAL A 116 -13.45 -0.71 -8.84
C VAL A 116 -14.12 0.44 -8.09
N GLU A 117 -14.07 1.66 -8.62
CA GLU A 117 -14.71 2.83 -8.03
C GLU A 117 -16.24 2.74 -8.05
N GLY A 118 -16.83 2.30 -9.18
CA GLY A 118 -18.26 2.05 -9.27
C GLY A 118 -18.72 1.03 -8.23
N MET A 119 -17.99 -0.08 -8.11
CA MET A 119 -18.27 -1.11 -7.09
C MET A 119 -18.09 -0.58 -5.66
N ARG A 120 -17.03 0.19 -5.40
CA ARG A 120 -16.81 0.81 -4.09
C ARG A 120 -17.96 1.73 -3.70
N ASN A 121 -18.38 2.60 -4.62
CA ASN A 121 -19.45 3.55 -4.40
C ASN A 121 -20.79 2.84 -4.15
N LEU A 122 -21.07 1.76 -4.89
CA LEU A 122 -22.26 0.94 -4.72
C LEU A 122 -22.27 0.20 -3.36
N VAL A 123 -21.15 -0.44 -3.00
CA VAL A 123 -21.09 -1.39 -1.88
C VAL A 123 -20.76 -0.74 -0.54
N ILE A 124 -20.03 0.39 -0.51
CA ILE A 124 -19.61 1.03 0.75
C ILE A 124 -19.65 2.57 0.74
N GLY A 125 -19.96 3.21 -0.38
CA GLY A 125 -20.04 4.67 -0.46
C GLY A 125 -21.00 5.27 0.57
N GLY A 126 -20.55 6.31 1.28
CA GLY A 126 -21.34 7.01 2.31
C GLY A 126 -21.55 6.22 3.61
N ARG A 127 -21.12 4.96 3.70
CA ARG A 127 -21.32 4.10 4.87
C ARG A 127 -20.06 3.98 5.73
N PRO A 128 -20.19 3.87 7.07
CA PRO A 128 -19.04 3.61 7.92
C PRO A 128 -18.33 2.31 7.53
N CYS A 129 -17.01 2.35 7.39
CA CYS A 129 -16.23 1.18 7.00
C CYS A 129 -14.77 1.27 7.44
N ILE A 130 -14.11 0.11 7.43
CA ILE A 130 -12.65 -0.01 7.48
C ILE A 130 -12.22 -0.56 6.13
N CYS A 131 -11.43 0.21 5.39
CA CYS A 131 -10.85 -0.23 4.14
C CYS A 131 -9.41 -0.66 4.37
N GLU A 132 -9.17 -1.95 4.21
CA GLU A 132 -7.83 -2.51 4.20
C GLU A 132 -7.19 -2.29 2.82
N GLN A 133 -5.98 -1.72 2.80
CA GLN A 133 -5.08 -1.90 1.66
C GLN A 133 -4.43 -3.29 1.80
N PRO A 134 -4.13 -3.99 0.69
CA PRO A 134 -3.62 -5.37 0.76
C PRO A 134 -2.51 -5.49 1.80
N SER A 135 -2.77 -6.27 2.85
CA SER A 135 -1.80 -6.53 3.92
C SER A 135 -0.67 -7.41 3.39
N TYR A 136 0.56 -7.09 3.78
CA TYR A 136 1.75 -7.76 3.28
C TYR A 136 2.45 -8.52 4.39
N THR A 137 2.64 -9.82 4.18
CA THR A 137 3.40 -10.68 5.09
C THR A 137 4.62 -11.20 4.35
N TYR A 138 5.83 -10.84 4.80
CA TYR A 138 7.06 -11.42 4.29
C TYR A 138 7.35 -12.70 5.08
N LEU A 139 7.06 -13.86 4.50
CA LEU A 139 7.54 -15.14 5.03
C LEU A 139 9.01 -15.28 4.68
N ALA A 140 9.90 -14.86 5.58
CA ALA A 140 11.31 -15.18 5.45
C ALA A 140 11.43 -16.71 5.40
N LYS A 141 11.83 -17.26 4.24
CA LYS A 141 12.23 -18.66 4.15
C LYS A 141 13.36 -18.86 5.17
N ARG A 142 13.12 -19.60 6.25
CA ARG A 142 14.19 -20.13 7.08
C ARG A 142 15.08 -20.94 6.14
N ALA A 143 16.28 -20.44 5.88
CA ALA A 143 17.34 -21.27 5.35
C ALA A 143 17.64 -22.31 6.45
N SER A 144 17.03 -23.48 6.33
CA SER A 144 17.50 -24.68 7.02
C SER A 144 18.91 -24.96 6.49
N GLY A 145 19.91 -24.69 7.33
CA GLY A 145 21.26 -25.21 7.14
C GLY A 145 21.32 -26.72 7.35
#